data_AF-A0A9W4TFS4-F1
#
_entry.id   AF-A0A9W4TFS4-F1
#
_cell.length_a   1.000
_cell.length_b   1.000
_cell.length_c   1.000
_cell.angle_alpha   90.00
_cell.angle_beta   90.00
_cell.angle_gamma   90.00
#
_symmetry.space_group_name_H-M   'P 1'
#
loop_
_entity.id
_entity.type
_entity.pdbx_description
1 polymer ?
#
loop_
_entity_poly.entity_id
_entity_poly.type
_entity_poly.pdbx_seq_one_letter_code
_entity_poly.pdbx_strand_id
1 'polypeptide(L)'
;MKNITSFFLSLLFISCQQKNESIPKADIASAKSDTLDKIDIDTTLFCVYNLSKTTTAIVINLNDQNTGDGTEFDKVFNEISSKDSLYNVVEAPKSNRTRNFEYYDTLGSYKLIRNKTLEDQIKKIAEKSYYVYGTKGFSKITINKVVCGLDECRTNILAFPIENFDTTKNGKPIFCSKQLLKINYQKSYFDIQKKVRDYDEEKSKDYDYKDDIKTKVFANIGNAYFTYSDDFIWGRDPENSKCSFPARAIYIVEKNKPVKRFWIEGLDLFGIPCD
;
A
#
# COMPACT_ATOMS: atom_id res chain seq x y z
N MET A 1 -39.53 -55.78 36.04
CA MET A 1 -39.55 -55.06 34.75
C MET A 1 -38.10 -54.94 34.29
N LYS A 2 -37.64 -55.89 33.48
CA LYS A 2 -37.42 -55.77 32.02
C LYS A 2 -36.27 -54.81 31.63
N ASN A 3 -35.14 -55.46 31.34
CA ASN A 3 -34.01 -55.11 30.47
C ASN A 3 -34.26 -54.05 29.40
N ILE A 4 -33.36 -53.07 29.30
CA ILE A 4 -32.84 -52.46 28.05
C ILE A 4 -31.38 -52.02 28.35
N THR A 5 -30.40 -52.93 28.42
CA THR A 5 -29.39 -53.16 27.35
C THR A 5 -29.17 -51.95 26.43
N SER A 6 -28.08 -51.22 26.64
CA SER A 6 -26.81 -51.48 25.94
C SER A 6 -26.97 -51.37 24.42
N PHE A 7 -26.98 -50.14 23.91
CA PHE A 7 -26.95 -49.88 22.46
C PHE A 7 -26.36 -48.49 22.14
N PHE A 8 -25.20 -48.14 22.68
CA PHE A 8 -24.46 -46.95 22.23
C PHE A 8 -22.93 -47.15 22.30
N LEU A 9 -22.45 -48.36 22.04
CA LEU A 9 -21.01 -48.70 22.05
C LEU A 9 -20.53 -49.40 20.77
N SER A 10 -21.14 -49.12 19.61
CA SER A 10 -20.76 -49.77 18.34
C SER A 10 -20.68 -48.84 17.11
N LEU A 11 -20.52 -47.52 17.31
CA LEU A 11 -20.26 -46.58 16.19
C LEU A 11 -18.85 -45.99 16.17
N LEU A 12 -17.97 -46.46 17.07
CA LEU A 12 -16.54 -46.50 16.78
C LEU A 12 -16.33 -47.64 15.76
N PHE A 13 -15.54 -47.39 14.71
CA PHE A 13 -15.15 -48.32 13.62
C PHE A 13 -15.92 -48.24 12.28
N ILE A 14 -16.33 -47.04 11.84
CA ILE A 14 -16.32 -46.78 10.38
C ILE A 14 -14.92 -46.28 10.01
N SER A 15 -14.05 -47.27 9.83
CA SER A 15 -12.75 -47.15 9.18
C SER A 15 -12.95 -46.66 7.73
N CYS A 16 -12.68 -45.39 7.46
CA CYS A 16 -12.34 -44.95 6.11
C CYS A 16 -10.97 -45.54 5.75
N GLN A 17 -10.99 -46.69 5.08
CA GLN A 17 -9.86 -47.14 4.29
C GLN A 17 -9.70 -46.16 3.11
N GLN A 18 -8.88 -45.12 3.30
CA GLN A 18 -8.36 -44.37 2.17
C GLN A 18 -7.46 -45.31 1.37
N LYS A 19 -7.93 -45.69 0.18
CA LYS A 19 -7.08 -46.27 -0.85
C LYS A 19 -5.89 -45.34 -1.06
N ASN A 20 -4.70 -45.86 -0.78
CA ASN A 20 -3.44 -45.26 -1.20
C ASN A 20 -3.36 -45.37 -2.73
N GLU A 21 -3.93 -44.40 -3.44
CA GLU A 21 -3.53 -44.13 -4.82
C GLU A 21 -2.14 -43.50 -4.75
N SER A 22 -1.15 -44.19 -5.32
CA SER A 22 0.17 -43.66 -5.53
C SER A 22 0.08 -42.45 -6.45
N ILE A 23 0.19 -41.25 -5.87
CA ILE A 23 0.37 -40.02 -6.63
C ILE A 23 1.64 -40.20 -7.48
N PRO A 24 1.56 -40.11 -8.81
CA PRO A 24 2.74 -40.15 -9.65
C PRO A 24 3.67 -39.03 -9.18
N LYS A 25 4.93 -39.38 -8.87
CA LYS A 25 5.99 -38.37 -8.75
C LYS A 25 6.09 -37.69 -10.11
N ALA A 26 5.40 -36.56 -10.25
CA ALA A 26 5.68 -35.64 -11.33
C ALA A 26 7.12 -35.19 -11.12
N ASP A 27 7.98 -35.56 -12.07
CA ASP A 27 9.32 -35.00 -12.17
C ASP A 27 9.20 -33.49 -12.02
N ILE A 28 9.81 -32.97 -10.95
CA ILE A 28 10.03 -31.54 -10.79
C ILE A 28 11.11 -31.20 -11.80
N ALA A 29 10.72 -31.15 -13.07
CA ALA A 29 11.44 -30.43 -14.09
C ALA A 29 11.58 -29.01 -13.53
N SER A 30 12.82 -28.59 -13.30
CA SER A 30 13.15 -27.26 -12.82
C SER A 30 12.42 -26.26 -13.70
N ALA A 31 11.34 -25.68 -13.19
CA ALA A 31 10.60 -24.65 -13.88
C ALA A 31 11.63 -23.57 -14.23
N LYS A 32 11.83 -23.36 -15.54
CA LYS A 32 12.65 -22.27 -16.06
C LYS A 32 12.25 -21.02 -15.30
N SER A 33 13.22 -20.43 -14.60
CA SER A 33 13.09 -19.16 -13.89
C SER A 33 12.39 -18.16 -14.78
N ASP A 34 11.11 -17.88 -14.50
CA ASP A 34 10.36 -16.86 -15.22
C ASP A 34 11.09 -15.52 -15.02
N THR A 35 11.56 -14.94 -16.13
CA THR A 35 12.11 -13.59 -16.19
C THR A 35 11.00 -12.56 -15.98
N LEU A 36 11.40 -11.34 -15.62
CA LEU A 36 10.59 -10.12 -15.48
C LEU A 36 9.54 -9.89 -16.58
N ASP A 37 9.73 -10.45 -17.77
CA ASP A 37 8.87 -10.24 -18.95
C ASP A 37 7.46 -10.83 -18.82
N LYS A 38 7.18 -11.61 -17.77
CA LYS A 38 5.83 -12.12 -17.44
C LYS A 38 5.17 -11.44 -16.25
N ILE A 39 5.87 -10.51 -15.60
CA ILE A 39 5.31 -9.76 -14.49
C ILE A 39 4.53 -8.59 -15.09
N ASP A 40 3.26 -8.84 -15.40
CA ASP A 40 2.27 -7.81 -15.73
C ASP A 40 1.93 -6.99 -14.48
N ILE A 41 2.95 -6.36 -13.89
CA ILE A 41 2.76 -5.23 -13.00
C ILE A 41 2.75 -4.03 -13.94
N ASP A 42 1.58 -3.79 -14.52
CA ASP A 42 1.24 -2.46 -15.01
C ASP A 42 1.63 -1.46 -13.91
N THR A 43 2.29 -0.37 -14.26
CA THR A 43 2.86 0.62 -13.31
C THR A 43 1.78 1.38 -12.54
N THR A 44 0.52 0.94 -12.63
CA THR A 44 -0.66 1.43 -11.92
C THR A 44 -0.71 0.93 -10.47
N LEU A 45 0.44 1.01 -9.79
CA LEU A 45 0.56 0.80 -8.35
C LEU A 45 0.45 2.14 -7.64
N PHE A 46 -0.33 2.16 -6.57
CA PHE A 46 -0.38 3.30 -5.66
C PHE A 46 -0.13 2.83 -4.24
N CYS A 47 0.49 3.73 -3.47
CA CYS A 47 0.78 3.51 -2.08
C CYS A 47 -0.49 3.59 -1.22
N VAL A 48 -0.56 2.84 -0.12
CA VAL A 48 -1.67 2.93 0.84
C VAL A 48 -1.13 3.27 2.21
N TYR A 49 -1.55 4.40 2.79
CA TYR A 49 -1.02 4.90 4.05
C TYR A 49 -2.13 5.08 5.09
N ASN A 50 -1.77 5.00 6.36
CA ASN A 50 -2.59 5.53 7.44
C ASN A 50 -2.31 7.03 7.53
N LEU A 51 -3.21 7.87 7.03
CA LEU A 51 -3.05 9.32 7.05
C LEU A 51 -3.44 9.93 8.40
N SER A 52 -4.34 9.27 9.13
CA SER A 52 -4.75 9.64 10.49
C SER A 52 -5.11 8.41 11.33
N LYS A 53 -5.58 8.62 12.57
CA LYS A 53 -6.21 7.56 13.40
C LYS A 53 -7.50 7.01 12.78
N THR A 54 -8.18 7.78 11.94
CA THR A 54 -9.49 7.47 11.36
C THR A 54 -9.47 7.25 9.85
N THR A 55 -8.39 7.65 9.18
CA THR A 55 -8.28 7.61 7.72
C THR A 55 -7.08 6.79 7.28
N THR A 56 -7.38 5.70 6.58
CA THR A 56 -6.43 4.99 5.71
C THR A 56 -6.84 5.28 4.27
N ALA A 57 -5.89 5.52 3.38
CA ALA A 57 -6.20 5.88 2.01
C ALA A 57 -5.18 5.33 1.02
N ILE A 58 -5.64 5.06 -0.20
CA ILE A 58 -4.77 4.99 -1.37
C ILE A 58 -4.30 6.41 -1.66
N VAL A 59 -3.00 6.60 -1.86
CA VAL A 59 -2.35 7.91 -2.00
C VAL A 59 -1.66 8.02 -3.34
N ILE A 60 -1.90 9.15 -3.98
CA ILE A 60 -1.25 9.59 -5.21
C ILE A 60 -0.47 10.85 -4.85
N ASN A 61 0.84 10.80 -5.03
CA ASN A 61 1.70 11.96 -4.85
C ASN A 61 1.43 12.94 -6.00
N LEU A 62 1.21 14.20 -5.65
CA LEU A 62 1.02 15.28 -6.63
C LEU A 62 2.36 15.96 -6.90
N ASN A 63 2.55 16.38 -8.15
CA ASN A 63 3.72 17.12 -8.64
C ASN A 63 5.07 16.42 -8.36
N ASP A 64 5.10 15.08 -8.31
CA ASP A 64 6.34 14.33 -8.19
C ASP A 64 7.13 14.43 -9.51
N GLN A 65 8.35 14.98 -9.44
CA GLN A 65 9.24 15.23 -10.58
C GLN A 65 9.64 13.96 -11.34
N ASN A 66 9.41 12.76 -10.76
CA ASN A 66 9.64 11.48 -11.43
C ASN A 66 8.50 11.08 -12.40
N THR A 67 7.39 11.84 -12.42
CA THR A 67 6.31 11.68 -13.38
C THR A 67 6.34 12.85 -14.38
N GLY A 68 7.04 12.66 -15.51
CA GLY A 68 7.14 13.67 -16.57
C GLY A 68 5.77 14.26 -16.94
N ASP A 69 5.69 15.58 -17.09
CA ASP A 69 4.48 16.35 -17.38
C ASP A 69 3.26 16.08 -16.49
N GLY A 70 3.46 15.61 -15.25
CA GLY A 70 2.38 15.32 -14.31
C GLY A 70 1.45 14.21 -14.80
N THR A 71 1.04 13.34 -13.88
CA THR A 71 -0.02 12.38 -14.17
C THR A 71 -1.32 13.10 -14.60
N GLU A 72 -2.25 12.39 -15.24
CA GLU A 72 -3.59 12.96 -15.52
C GLU A 72 -4.28 13.48 -14.24
N PHE A 73 -3.95 12.89 -13.08
CA PHE A 73 -4.36 13.39 -11.76
C PHE A 73 -3.79 14.78 -11.45
N ASP A 74 -2.52 15.04 -11.74
CA ASP A 74 -1.88 16.35 -11.53
C ASP A 74 -2.52 17.44 -12.38
N LYS A 75 -2.84 17.13 -13.64
CA LYS A 75 -3.48 18.10 -14.55
C LYS A 75 -4.86 18.51 -14.03
N VAL A 76 -5.69 17.54 -13.66
CA VAL A 76 -7.02 17.80 -13.09
C VAL A 76 -6.91 18.52 -11.76
N PHE A 77 -5.96 18.13 -10.90
CA PHE A 77 -5.73 18.79 -9.62
C PHE A 77 -5.32 20.25 -9.81
N ASN A 78 -4.34 20.54 -10.65
CA ASN A 78 -3.81 21.91 -10.85
C ASN A 78 -4.86 22.85 -11.46
N GLU A 79 -5.68 22.37 -12.39
CA GLU A 79 -6.81 23.13 -12.95
C GLU A 79 -7.81 23.53 -11.86
N ILE A 80 -8.23 22.56 -11.04
CA ILE A 80 -9.27 22.78 -10.04
C ILE A 80 -8.71 23.53 -8.83
N SER A 81 -7.48 23.24 -8.41
CA SER A 81 -6.82 23.91 -7.30
C SER A 81 -6.73 25.42 -7.51
N SER A 82 -6.36 25.83 -8.73
CA SER A 82 -6.29 27.24 -9.13
C SER A 82 -7.68 27.88 -9.16
N LYS A 83 -8.65 27.21 -9.79
CA LYS A 83 -10.01 27.72 -9.99
C LYS A 83 -10.79 27.86 -8.69
N ASP A 84 -10.70 26.85 -7.82
CA ASP A 84 -11.48 26.75 -6.59
C ASP A 84 -10.70 27.26 -5.36
N SER A 85 -9.46 27.75 -5.57
CA SER A 85 -8.56 28.29 -4.55
C SER A 85 -8.31 27.31 -3.39
N LEU A 86 -7.96 26.07 -3.71
CA LEU A 86 -7.81 25.01 -2.69
C LEU A 86 -6.69 25.29 -1.69
N TYR A 87 -5.59 25.96 -2.11
CA TYR A 87 -4.48 26.34 -1.24
C TYR A 87 -4.85 27.36 -0.16
N ASN A 88 -6.03 27.99 -0.21
CA ASN A 88 -6.53 28.84 0.88
C ASN A 88 -6.67 28.08 2.21
N VAL A 89 -6.76 26.74 2.18
CA VAL A 89 -6.71 25.90 3.40
C VAL A 89 -5.39 26.04 4.16
N VAL A 90 -4.30 26.31 3.44
CA VAL A 90 -2.95 26.49 3.99
C VAL A 90 -2.67 27.98 4.23
N GLU A 91 -2.90 28.82 3.22
CA GLU A 91 -2.49 30.23 3.22
C GLU A 91 -3.39 31.15 4.07
N ALA A 92 -4.69 30.85 4.20
CA ALA A 92 -5.65 31.76 4.83
C ALA A 92 -6.82 31.06 5.58
N PRO A 93 -6.52 30.18 6.57
CA PRO A 93 -7.53 29.30 7.21
C PRO A 93 -8.66 30.03 7.96
N LYS A 94 -8.50 31.32 8.25
CA LYS A 94 -9.46 32.16 9.00
C LYS A 94 -10.31 33.08 8.12
N SER A 95 -10.07 33.15 6.82
CA SER A 95 -10.86 33.99 5.92
C SER A 95 -12.15 33.28 5.47
N ASN A 96 -13.31 33.83 5.83
CA ASN A 96 -14.62 33.20 5.60
C ASN A 96 -15.13 33.27 4.14
N ARG A 97 -14.30 33.64 3.16
CA ARG A 97 -14.79 34.10 1.84
C ARG A 97 -14.55 33.20 0.63
N THR A 98 -14.10 31.98 0.82
CA THR A 98 -14.05 30.99 -0.28
C THR A 98 -14.20 29.60 0.32
N ARG A 99 -15.38 28.98 0.23
CA ARG A 99 -15.55 27.58 0.69
C ARG A 99 -16.10 26.71 -0.42
N ASN A 100 -15.23 26.38 -1.37
CA ASN A 100 -15.45 25.30 -2.33
C ASN A 100 -15.03 23.93 -1.76
N PHE A 101 -14.63 23.87 -0.49
CA PHE A 101 -14.18 22.64 0.15
C PHE A 101 -14.75 22.48 1.57
N GLU A 102 -14.74 21.24 2.06
CA GLU A 102 -15.05 20.84 3.42
C GLU A 102 -13.90 20.05 4.04
N TYR A 103 -13.69 20.15 5.35
CA TYR A 103 -12.72 19.31 6.04
C TYR A 103 -13.27 17.88 6.12
N TYR A 104 -12.47 16.92 5.67
CA TYR A 104 -12.77 15.50 5.76
C TYR A 104 -12.16 14.88 7.02
N ASP A 105 -10.88 15.16 7.28
CA ASP A 105 -10.14 14.68 8.46
C ASP A 105 -9.02 15.66 8.81
N THR A 106 -8.91 16.04 10.08
CA THR A 106 -7.89 16.98 10.58
C THR A 106 -7.04 16.40 11.69
N LEU A 107 -7.14 15.08 11.95
CA LEU A 107 -6.47 14.42 13.09
C LEU A 107 -5.10 13.85 12.73
N GLY A 108 -4.72 13.87 11.46
CA GLY A 108 -3.48 13.31 10.95
C GLY A 108 -2.43 14.36 10.63
N SER A 109 -1.33 13.88 10.03
CA SER A 109 -0.25 14.72 9.51
C SER A 109 -0.70 15.69 8.41
N TYR A 110 -1.78 15.36 7.71
CA TYR A 110 -2.43 16.22 6.72
C TYR A 110 -3.80 16.66 7.23
N LYS A 111 -4.18 17.91 6.95
CA LYS A 111 -5.58 18.32 6.96
C LYS A 111 -6.19 17.91 5.62
N LEU A 112 -6.94 16.82 5.63
CA LEU A 112 -7.60 16.32 4.44
C LEU A 112 -8.87 17.13 4.17
N ILE A 113 -8.96 17.66 2.96
CA ILE A 113 -10.12 18.41 2.49
C ILE A 113 -10.79 17.71 1.32
N ARG A 114 -12.09 17.90 1.20
CA ARG A 114 -12.90 17.43 0.08
C ARG A 114 -13.44 18.63 -0.68
N ASN A 115 -13.17 18.67 -1.97
CA ASN A 115 -13.79 19.58 -2.92
C ASN A 115 -14.62 18.74 -3.89
N LYS A 116 -15.91 19.10 -4.07
CA LYS A 116 -16.83 18.29 -4.88
C LYS A 116 -16.45 18.29 -6.36
N THR A 117 -16.02 19.43 -6.90
CA THR A 117 -15.57 19.55 -8.29
C THR A 117 -14.38 18.62 -8.55
N LEU A 118 -13.38 18.66 -7.67
CA LEU A 118 -12.21 17.80 -7.71
C LEU A 118 -12.60 16.33 -7.62
N GLU A 119 -13.43 15.97 -6.65
CA GLU A 119 -13.90 14.60 -6.52
C GLU A 119 -14.59 14.08 -7.78
N ASP A 120 -15.51 14.87 -8.34
CA ASP A 120 -16.27 14.48 -9.53
C ASP A 120 -15.37 14.34 -10.77
N GLN A 121 -14.33 15.16 -10.91
CA GLN A 121 -13.40 15.06 -12.05
C GLN A 121 -12.39 13.92 -11.87
N ILE A 122 -11.81 13.75 -10.68
CA ILE A 122 -10.88 12.65 -10.40
C ILE A 122 -11.57 11.30 -10.53
N LYS A 123 -12.84 11.16 -10.11
CA LYS A 123 -13.61 9.92 -10.29
C LYS A 123 -13.88 9.54 -11.75
N LYS A 124 -13.70 10.44 -12.73
CA LYS A 124 -13.83 10.11 -14.16
C LYS A 124 -12.60 9.39 -14.71
N ILE A 125 -11.43 9.64 -14.12
CA ILE A 125 -10.14 9.11 -14.57
C ILE A 125 -9.64 7.98 -13.66
N ALA A 126 -10.10 7.94 -12.40
CA ALA A 126 -9.78 6.89 -11.45
C ALA A 126 -10.59 5.61 -11.73
N GLU A 127 -10.03 4.45 -11.34
CA GLU A 127 -10.81 3.22 -11.32
C GLU A 127 -11.88 3.29 -10.23
N LYS A 128 -13.05 2.70 -10.51
CA LYS A 128 -14.12 2.58 -9.50
C LYS A 128 -13.67 1.77 -8.28
N SER A 129 -12.75 0.83 -8.47
CA SER A 129 -12.28 -0.05 -7.41
C SER A 129 -10.84 -0.50 -7.64
N TYR A 130 -10.11 -0.72 -6.55
CA TYR A 130 -8.74 -1.21 -6.56
C TYR A 130 -8.61 -2.47 -5.70
N TYR A 131 -7.64 -3.33 -5.99
CA TYR A 131 -7.21 -4.38 -5.08
C TYR A 131 -6.18 -3.80 -4.11
N VAL A 132 -6.55 -3.68 -2.85
CA VAL A 132 -5.67 -3.20 -1.77
C VAL A 132 -5.01 -4.39 -1.11
N TYR A 133 -3.68 -4.39 -1.11
CA TYR A 133 -2.83 -5.43 -0.56
C TYR A 133 -2.29 -4.99 0.79
N GLY A 134 -2.46 -5.84 1.79
CA GLY A 134 -1.87 -5.68 3.10
C GLY A 134 -0.80 -6.72 3.38
N THR A 135 -0.22 -6.68 4.57
CA THR A 135 0.89 -7.56 4.98
C THR A 135 0.55 -9.05 5.04
N LYS A 136 -0.73 -9.44 4.96
CA LYS A 136 -1.18 -10.85 5.08
C LYS A 136 -2.18 -11.29 4.01
N GLY A 137 -2.74 -10.36 3.23
CA GLY A 137 -3.86 -10.63 2.34
C GLY A 137 -4.31 -9.36 1.63
N PHE A 138 -5.39 -9.46 0.85
CA PHE A 138 -5.91 -8.34 0.07
C PHE A 138 -7.44 -8.29 0.11
N SER A 139 -7.98 -7.11 -0.23
CA SER A 139 -9.41 -6.91 -0.47
C SER A 139 -9.60 -6.01 -1.68
N LYS A 140 -10.69 -6.23 -2.41
CA LYS A 140 -11.15 -5.28 -3.43
C LYS A 140 -11.92 -4.16 -2.72
N ILE A 141 -11.52 -2.92 -2.96
CA ILE A 141 -12.07 -1.72 -2.32
C ILE A 141 -12.64 -0.79 -3.38
N THR A 142 -13.85 -0.30 -3.16
CA THR A 142 -14.51 0.70 -4.02
C THR A 142 -14.12 2.10 -3.57
N ILE A 143 -13.85 3.00 -4.53
CA ILE A 143 -13.52 4.39 -4.25
C ILE A 143 -14.80 5.21 -4.12
N ASN A 144 -15.14 5.57 -2.89
CA ASN A 144 -16.37 6.31 -2.59
C ASN A 144 -16.13 7.82 -2.56
N LYS A 145 -14.94 8.27 -2.16
CA LYS A 145 -14.60 9.67 -1.93
C LYS A 145 -13.20 9.97 -2.48
N VAL A 146 -12.99 11.22 -2.83
CA VAL A 146 -11.67 11.75 -3.18
C VAL A 146 -11.43 12.97 -2.29
N VAL A 147 -10.29 12.97 -1.62
CA VAL A 147 -9.85 14.08 -0.77
C VAL A 147 -8.42 14.45 -1.16
N CYS A 148 -7.97 15.64 -0.78
CA CYS A 148 -6.58 16.03 -0.92
C CYS A 148 -5.99 16.48 0.40
N GLY A 149 -4.70 16.24 0.58
CA GLY A 149 -3.88 16.80 1.65
C GLY A 149 -2.93 17.80 1.04
N LEU A 150 -3.05 19.07 1.46
CA LEU A 150 -2.18 20.14 0.99
C LEU A 150 -1.26 20.59 2.13
N ASP A 151 0.00 20.78 1.81
CA ASP A 151 1.05 21.19 2.73
C ASP A 151 2.14 21.97 1.97
N GLU A 152 2.75 22.96 2.62
CA GLU A 152 3.83 23.75 2.05
C GLU A 152 5.19 23.04 2.14
N CYS A 153 5.36 22.19 3.16
CA CYS A 153 6.64 21.54 3.47
C CYS A 153 6.62 20.05 3.11
N ARG A 154 5.45 19.43 2.92
CA ARG A 154 5.30 18.00 2.64
C ARG A 154 4.80 17.75 1.23
N THR A 155 4.94 16.51 0.77
CA THR A 155 4.35 16.07 -0.50
C THR A 155 2.84 16.31 -0.48
N ASN A 156 2.33 17.08 -1.44
CA ASN A 156 0.90 17.24 -1.66
C ASN A 156 0.31 15.92 -2.19
N ILE A 157 -0.89 15.57 -1.73
CA ILE A 157 -1.48 14.27 -2.04
C ILE A 157 -2.93 14.37 -2.50
N LEU A 158 -3.29 13.54 -3.48
CA LEU A 158 -4.65 13.03 -3.59
C LEU A 158 -4.76 11.75 -2.78
N ALA A 159 -5.88 11.59 -2.09
CA ALA A 159 -6.16 10.44 -1.27
C ALA A 159 -7.55 9.89 -1.55
N PHE A 160 -7.64 8.57 -1.69
CA PHE A 160 -8.89 7.82 -1.79
C PHE A 160 -9.08 7.05 -0.48
N PRO A 161 -9.88 7.58 0.47
CA PRO A 161 -10.13 6.90 1.73
C PRO A 161 -10.70 5.50 1.48
N ILE A 162 -10.13 4.51 2.17
CA ILE A 162 -10.58 3.13 2.09
C ILE A 162 -11.51 2.81 3.25
N GLU A 163 -12.65 2.22 2.94
CA GLU A 163 -13.65 1.79 3.91
C GLU A 163 -13.66 0.25 3.96
N ASN A 164 -13.95 -0.32 5.13
CA ASN A 164 -14.16 -1.77 5.31
C ASN A 164 -12.97 -2.68 4.95
N PHE A 165 -11.72 -2.20 5.05
CA PHE A 165 -10.55 -3.06 4.94
C PHE A 165 -10.36 -3.87 6.23
N ASP A 166 -10.57 -5.18 6.16
CA ASP A 166 -10.39 -6.08 7.30
C ASP A 166 -8.90 -6.26 7.65
N THR A 167 -8.41 -5.44 8.58
CA THR A 167 -7.01 -5.49 9.03
C THR A 167 -6.68 -6.73 9.87
N THR A 168 -7.67 -7.39 10.45
CA THR A 168 -7.47 -8.65 11.20
C THR A 168 -7.11 -9.76 10.22
N LYS A 169 -7.86 -9.86 9.11
CA LYS A 169 -7.62 -10.82 8.04
C LYS A 169 -6.41 -10.48 7.18
N ASN A 170 -6.33 -9.24 6.69
CA ASN A 170 -5.38 -8.85 5.64
C ASN A 170 -4.12 -8.15 6.17
N GLY A 171 -4.05 -7.84 7.46
CA GLY A 171 -2.93 -7.12 8.07
C GLY A 171 -2.97 -5.62 7.80
N LYS A 172 -1.80 -4.97 7.75
CA LYS A 172 -1.70 -3.53 7.47
C LYS A 172 -1.72 -3.30 5.96
N PRO A 173 -2.58 -2.41 5.42
CA PRO A 173 -2.60 -2.13 3.99
C PRO A 173 -1.33 -1.37 3.57
N ILE A 174 -0.77 -1.72 2.42
CA ILE A 174 0.56 -1.27 1.95
C ILE A 174 0.48 -0.57 0.60
N PHE A 175 -0.15 -1.21 -0.38
CA PHE A 175 -0.27 -0.69 -1.74
C PHE A 175 -1.56 -1.19 -2.37
N CYS A 176 -1.91 -0.63 -3.53
CA CYS A 176 -3.01 -1.14 -4.34
C CYS A 176 -2.61 -1.28 -5.80
N SER A 177 -3.38 -2.08 -6.52
CA SER A 177 -3.28 -2.29 -7.96
C SER A 177 -4.68 -2.21 -8.59
N LYS A 178 -4.76 -1.76 -9.84
CA LYS A 178 -5.99 -1.82 -10.64
C LYS A 178 -6.42 -3.26 -10.90
N GLN A 179 -5.45 -4.14 -11.10
CA GLN A 179 -5.69 -5.56 -11.39
C GLN A 179 -5.32 -6.49 -10.25
N LEU A 180 -5.96 -7.67 -10.24
CA LEU A 180 -5.67 -8.70 -9.25
C LEU A 180 -4.31 -9.34 -9.55
N LEU A 181 -3.32 -8.97 -8.75
CA LEU A 181 -2.01 -9.58 -8.70
C LEU A 181 -2.04 -10.88 -7.87
N LYS A 182 -1.48 -11.95 -8.43
CA LYS A 182 -1.28 -13.23 -7.74
C LYS A 182 0.01 -13.19 -6.91
N ILE A 183 0.02 -12.40 -5.85
CA ILE A 183 1.17 -12.31 -4.94
C ILE A 183 1.20 -13.48 -3.95
N ASN A 184 2.40 -13.97 -3.66
CA ASN A 184 2.63 -15.01 -2.66
C ASN A 184 2.97 -14.35 -1.32
N TYR A 185 2.37 -14.84 -0.23
CA TYR A 185 2.70 -14.46 1.14
C TYR A 185 3.38 -15.64 1.83
N GLN A 186 4.69 -15.56 2.02
CA GLN A 186 5.44 -16.60 2.72
C GLN A 186 5.50 -16.35 4.23
N LYS A 187 5.77 -17.42 4.98
CA LYS A 187 6.02 -17.33 6.42
C LYS A 187 7.26 -16.50 6.75
N SER A 188 8.26 -16.50 5.87
CA SER A 188 9.51 -15.77 6.07
C SER A 188 10.20 -15.44 4.74
N TYR A 189 10.76 -14.24 4.65
CA TYR A 189 11.60 -13.75 3.56
C TYR A 189 13.00 -13.37 4.05
N PHE A 190 13.48 -13.95 5.15
CA PHE A 190 14.67 -13.49 5.87
C PHE A 190 15.90 -13.22 4.97
N ASP A 191 16.28 -14.18 4.14
CA ASP A 191 17.46 -14.04 3.27
C ASP A 191 17.31 -12.94 2.21
N ILE A 192 16.11 -12.84 1.62
CA ILE A 192 15.82 -11.80 0.61
C ILE A 192 15.76 -10.43 1.27
N GLN A 193 15.11 -10.34 2.43
CA GLN A 193 15.02 -9.12 3.21
C GLN A 193 16.40 -8.62 3.62
N LYS A 194 17.32 -9.52 4.00
CA LYS A 194 18.72 -9.14 4.27
C LYS A 194 19.35 -8.51 3.03
N LYS A 195 19.25 -9.16 1.86
CA LYS A 195 19.81 -8.63 0.60
C LYS A 195 19.24 -7.27 0.22
N VAL A 196 17.93 -7.06 0.39
CA VAL A 196 17.28 -5.77 0.12
C VAL A 196 17.78 -4.70 1.08
N ARG A 197 17.91 -5.00 2.38
CA ARG A 197 18.45 -4.07 3.36
C ARG A 197 19.91 -3.71 3.09
N ASP A 198 20.76 -4.70 2.83
CA ASP A 198 22.15 -4.46 2.47
C ASP A 198 22.25 -3.53 1.23
N TYR A 199 21.35 -3.71 0.25
CA TYR A 199 21.26 -2.83 -0.92
C TYR A 199 20.84 -1.40 -0.57
N ASP A 200 19.79 -1.23 0.24
CA ASP A 200 19.30 0.10 0.64
C ASP A 200 20.32 0.83 1.53
N GLU A 201 21.01 0.12 2.42
CA GLU A 201 22.09 0.66 3.26
C GLU A 201 23.24 1.20 2.39
N GLU A 202 23.68 0.44 1.37
CA GLU A 202 24.70 0.88 0.41
C GLU A 202 24.23 2.07 -0.42
N LYS A 203 22.97 2.07 -0.89
CA LYS A 203 22.41 3.16 -1.71
C LYS A 203 22.17 4.45 -0.94
N SER A 204 22.00 4.36 0.38
CA SER A 204 21.77 5.50 1.25
C SER A 204 23.02 5.98 1.98
N LYS A 205 24.20 5.35 1.78
CA LYS A 205 25.40 5.62 2.60
C LYS A 205 25.80 7.11 2.67
N ASP A 206 25.53 7.86 1.61
CA ASP A 206 25.87 9.28 1.47
C ASP A 206 24.67 10.21 1.71
N TYR A 207 23.54 9.70 2.23
CA TYR A 207 22.37 10.53 2.52
C TYR A 207 22.57 11.29 3.84
N ASP A 208 22.27 12.59 3.83
CA ASP A 208 22.39 13.48 4.99
C ASP A 208 21.39 13.15 6.11
N TYR A 209 20.38 12.33 5.81
CA TYR A 209 19.41 11.83 6.76
C TYR A 209 19.05 10.37 6.47
N LYS A 210 18.79 9.59 7.52
CA LYS A 210 18.27 8.22 7.43
C LYS A 210 17.18 7.99 8.46
N ASP A 211 16.13 7.32 8.02
CA ASP A 211 15.08 6.80 8.87
C ASP A 211 15.57 5.50 9.57
N ASP A 212 15.19 5.29 10.82
CA ASP A 212 15.49 4.07 11.58
C ASP A 212 14.59 2.89 11.15
N ILE A 213 13.56 3.14 10.34
CA ILE A 213 12.63 2.11 9.88
C ILE A 213 13.25 1.24 8.79
N LYS A 214 13.60 0.01 9.18
CA LYS A 214 14.15 -1.00 8.27
C LYS A 214 13.11 -1.54 7.29
N THR A 215 13.48 -1.63 6.02
CA THR A 215 12.71 -2.28 4.95
C THR A 215 12.31 -3.71 5.34
N LYS A 216 11.05 -4.08 5.09
CA LYS A 216 10.51 -5.42 5.29
C LYS A 216 9.94 -5.97 4.00
N VAL A 217 10.19 -7.24 3.72
CA VAL A 217 9.59 -7.96 2.58
C VAL A 217 8.35 -8.69 3.09
N PHE A 218 7.20 -8.53 2.43
CA PHE A 218 5.94 -9.16 2.86
C PHE A 218 5.32 -10.09 1.82
N ALA A 219 5.66 -9.91 0.54
CA ALA A 219 5.14 -10.73 -0.53
C ALA A 219 6.06 -10.74 -1.74
N ASN A 220 5.83 -11.67 -2.67
CA ASN A 220 6.56 -11.71 -3.95
C ASN A 220 5.72 -12.24 -5.11
N ILE A 221 6.09 -11.87 -6.34
CA ILE A 221 5.71 -12.53 -7.59
C ILE A 221 7.00 -12.94 -8.28
N GLY A 222 7.27 -14.23 -8.42
CA GLY A 222 8.54 -14.70 -8.98
C GLY A 222 9.73 -14.12 -8.21
N ASN A 223 10.62 -13.41 -8.93
CA ASN A 223 11.78 -12.72 -8.39
C ASN A 223 11.54 -11.25 -7.99
N ALA A 224 10.30 -10.75 -8.12
CA ALA A 224 9.91 -9.42 -7.67
C ALA A 224 9.36 -9.47 -6.25
N TYR A 225 10.00 -8.76 -5.32
CA TYR A 225 9.70 -8.76 -3.90
C TYR A 225 9.12 -7.41 -3.49
N PHE A 226 7.93 -7.45 -2.93
CA PHE A 226 7.18 -6.30 -2.45
C PHE A 226 7.61 -5.99 -1.02
N THR A 227 7.88 -4.72 -0.78
CA THR A 227 8.48 -4.25 0.45
C THR A 227 7.81 -2.98 0.98
N TYR A 228 7.98 -2.75 2.28
CA TYR A 228 7.64 -1.49 2.92
C TYR A 228 8.67 -1.13 3.98
N SER A 229 8.92 0.17 4.15
CA SER A 229 9.57 0.78 5.31
C SER A 229 8.57 1.75 5.92
N ASP A 230 7.78 1.26 6.87
CA ASP A 230 6.71 2.02 7.51
C ASP A 230 6.47 1.42 8.92
N ASP A 231 6.34 2.26 9.94
CA ASP A 231 5.96 1.84 11.29
C ASP A 231 4.44 1.77 11.49
N PHE A 232 3.67 2.30 10.54
CA PHE A 232 2.22 2.46 10.56
C PHE A 232 1.69 3.39 11.67
N ILE A 233 2.59 4.17 12.27
CA ILE A 233 2.32 5.04 13.41
C ILE A 233 2.28 6.50 12.96
N TRP A 234 3.13 6.93 12.03
CA TRP A 234 3.29 8.33 11.63
C TRP A 234 1.99 9.13 11.43
N GLY A 235 0.97 8.60 10.76
CA GLY A 235 -0.28 9.35 10.57
C GLY A 235 -1.19 9.29 11.80
N ARG A 236 -1.06 8.26 12.64
CA ARG A 236 -1.89 8.04 13.82
C ARG A 236 -1.35 8.76 15.04
N ASP A 237 -0.05 8.77 15.22
CA ASP A 237 0.64 9.27 16.39
C ASP A 237 2.02 9.80 16.00
N PRO A 238 2.08 10.94 15.29
CA PRO A 238 3.31 11.46 14.70
C PRO A 238 4.40 11.72 15.74
N GLU A 239 4.03 12.09 16.97
CA GLU A 239 4.98 12.37 18.07
C GLU A 239 5.78 11.13 18.50
N ASN A 240 5.20 9.94 18.33
CA ASN A 240 5.82 8.66 18.70
C ASN A 240 6.30 7.86 17.49
N SER A 241 6.09 8.38 16.28
CA SER A 241 6.59 7.81 15.05
C SER A 241 8.10 7.92 14.99
N LYS A 242 8.74 6.86 14.50
CA LYS A 242 10.15 6.94 14.07
C LYS A 242 10.27 7.10 12.58
N CYS A 243 9.15 6.94 11.86
CA CYS A 243 9.10 7.03 10.42
C CYS A 243 8.89 8.48 9.96
N SER A 244 9.85 8.98 9.17
CA SER A 244 9.80 10.27 8.48
C SER A 244 9.58 10.10 6.98
N PHE A 245 9.95 8.93 6.43
CA PHE A 245 9.85 8.63 5.00
C PHE A 245 9.19 7.27 4.78
N PRO A 246 7.89 7.13 5.06
CA PRO A 246 7.22 5.87 4.85
C PRO A 246 7.23 5.53 3.35
N ALA A 247 7.77 4.36 3.00
CA ALA A 247 8.05 4.01 1.61
C ALA A 247 7.70 2.55 1.29
N ARG A 248 7.50 2.32 0.00
CA ARG A 248 6.99 1.08 -0.58
C ARG A 248 7.77 0.87 -1.84
N ALA A 249 8.24 -0.35 -2.03
CA ALA A 249 9.11 -0.63 -3.15
C ALA A 249 8.96 -2.07 -3.61
N ILE A 250 9.33 -2.27 -4.86
CA ILE A 250 9.48 -3.59 -5.47
C ILE A 250 10.95 -3.73 -5.85
N TYR A 251 11.57 -4.80 -5.35
CA TYR A 251 12.94 -5.16 -5.68
C TYR A 251 12.97 -6.44 -6.49
N ILE A 252 13.78 -6.45 -7.55
CA ILE A 252 14.09 -7.66 -8.30
C ILE A 252 15.34 -8.27 -7.70
N VAL A 253 15.22 -9.51 -7.23
CA VAL A 253 16.31 -10.26 -6.60
C VAL A 253 16.50 -11.57 -7.34
N GLU A 254 17.55 -11.62 -8.16
CA GLU A 254 17.94 -12.83 -8.90
C GLU A 254 19.19 -13.47 -8.30
N LYS A 255 19.37 -14.77 -8.54
CA LYS A 255 20.57 -15.48 -8.10
C LYS A 255 21.80 -14.91 -8.82
N ASN A 256 22.82 -14.54 -8.05
CA ASN A 256 24.12 -14.05 -8.53
C ASN A 256 24.05 -12.75 -9.36
N LYS A 257 22.97 -11.96 -9.24
CA LYS A 257 22.89 -10.62 -9.83
C LYS A 257 22.73 -9.57 -8.75
N PRO A 258 23.16 -8.31 -9.00
CA PRO A 258 22.85 -7.20 -8.11
C PRO A 258 21.34 -7.05 -7.94
N VAL A 259 20.93 -6.67 -6.73
CA VAL A 259 19.53 -6.29 -6.46
C VAL A 259 19.19 -5.06 -7.31
N LYS A 260 18.03 -5.07 -7.96
CA LYS A 260 17.51 -3.94 -8.74
C LYS A 260 16.25 -3.40 -8.09
N ARG A 261 16.19 -2.09 -7.85
CA ARG A 261 14.94 -1.39 -7.51
C ARG A 261 14.10 -1.23 -8.77
N PHE A 262 12.90 -1.83 -8.79
CA PHE A 262 11.99 -1.78 -9.94
C PHE A 262 11.01 -0.62 -9.83
N TRP A 263 10.46 -0.44 -8.63
CA TRP A 263 9.51 0.61 -8.31
C TRP A 263 9.75 1.04 -6.87
N ILE A 264 9.62 2.32 -6.60
CA ILE A 264 9.66 2.87 -5.25
C ILE A 264 8.79 4.11 -5.23
N GLU A 265 8.00 4.23 -4.17
CA GLU A 265 7.20 5.40 -3.88
C GLU A 265 7.21 5.62 -2.36
N GLY A 266 7.30 6.87 -1.96
CA GLY A 266 7.36 7.28 -0.56
C GLY A 266 6.63 8.59 -0.34
N LEU A 267 6.41 8.95 0.92
CA LEU A 267 6.01 10.30 1.29
C LEU A 267 7.15 10.97 2.04
N ASP A 268 7.43 12.22 1.69
CA ASP A 268 8.25 13.07 2.54
C ASP A 268 7.37 13.70 3.62
N LEU A 269 7.52 13.22 4.86
CA LEU A 269 6.84 13.79 6.03
C LEU A 269 7.75 14.74 6.83
N PHE A 270 9.06 14.68 6.56
CA PHE A 270 10.07 15.42 7.31
C PHE A 270 9.88 16.91 7.11
N GLY A 271 9.57 17.30 5.87
CA GLY A 271 9.27 18.67 5.49
C GLY A 271 10.32 19.65 5.99
N ILE A 272 11.41 19.78 5.24
CA ILE A 272 12.38 20.85 5.50
C ILE A 272 11.61 22.17 5.37
N PRO A 273 11.61 23.05 6.39
CA PRO A 273 10.91 24.32 6.30
C PRO A 273 11.39 25.06 5.05
N CYS A 274 10.43 25.50 4.23
CA CYS A 274 10.73 26.42 3.15
C CYS A 274 11.21 27.73 3.79
N ASP A 275 12.46 28.13 3.51
CA ASP A 275 13.02 29.43 3.90
C ASP A 275 12.18 30.60 3.39
#